data_AF-A0A7Y5VCR4-F1
#
_entry.id   AF-A0A7Y5VCR4-F1
#
_cell.length_a   1.000
_cell.length_b   1.000
_cell.length_c   1.000
_cell.angle_alpha   90.00
_cell.angle_beta   90.00
_cell.angle_gamma   90.00
#
_symmetry.space_group_name_H-M   'P 1'
#
loop_
_entity.id
_entity.type
_entity.pdbx_description
1 polymer ?
#
loop_
_entity_poly.entity_id
_entity_poly.type
_entity_poly.pdbx_seq_one_letter_code
_entity_poly.pdbx_strand_id
1 'polypeptide(L)'
;MRAAIQTLIILFITQFTTQGQSTDLFSDSLFFYEQERNYQSWLNDVGLGEALSTDGIQIYHNKIALHLKLQTSSADTAYWLFQRIVKDFGDSSPFSMEQTLLYRMISIMEIRPPEALIILRNRTAYGQLPSIDYRIFYDPATNLAVMKGALRSIIRDSILLPAFILNTKINQQKLLNTVHDFTNSKLYKLKQKLGEKFVEHFSGKTEPRFVVKLCQNPLICEVMNVKGEVVPTGYFNILDPNERLVFTVEVRSERKGLHIVCMIDGKYGSGLFRPRTVKAYRDMVPEYAGELARYSQQFTQILLPEWIMQIINDEQ
;
A
#
# COMPACT_ATOMS: atom_id res chain seq x y z
N MET A 1 24.25 12.92 61.70
CA MET A 1 24.90 12.66 60.40
C MET A 1 24.11 11.70 59.49
N ARG A 2 23.38 10.69 60.01
CA ARG A 2 22.52 9.80 59.18
C ARG A 2 21.23 10.44 58.65
N ALA A 3 20.67 11.45 59.33
CA ALA A 3 19.46 12.14 58.88
C ALA A 3 19.69 13.13 57.71
N ALA A 4 20.90 13.66 57.54
CA ALA A 4 21.22 14.62 56.48
C ALA A 4 21.41 13.96 55.09
N ILE A 5 21.73 12.65 55.06
CA ILE A 5 21.94 11.90 53.82
C ILE A 5 20.60 11.45 53.21
N GLN A 6 19.58 11.19 54.04
CA GLN A 6 18.23 10.85 53.54
C GLN A 6 17.51 12.04 52.90
N THR A 7 17.73 13.27 53.38
CA THR A 7 17.11 14.46 52.79
C THR A 7 17.73 14.81 51.42
N LEU A 8 19.01 14.49 51.19
CA LEU A 8 19.68 14.75 49.91
C LEU A 8 19.23 13.80 48.79
N ILE A 9 18.81 12.57 49.13
CA ILE A 9 18.34 11.58 48.15
C ILE A 9 16.90 11.89 47.69
N ILE A 10 16.07 12.46 48.55
CA ILE A 10 14.69 12.85 48.18
C ILE A 10 14.67 14.11 47.29
N LEU A 11 15.69 14.99 47.39
CA LEU A 11 15.79 16.16 46.53
C LEU A 11 16.22 15.85 45.09
N PHE A 12 16.80 14.67 44.83
CA PHE A 12 17.23 14.26 43.48
C PHE A 12 16.15 13.51 42.69
N ILE A 13 15.08 13.06 43.35
CA ILE A 13 14.00 12.29 42.70
C ILE A 13 12.85 13.20 42.20
N THR A 14 12.79 14.46 42.65
CA THR A 14 11.72 15.39 42.28
C THR A 14 12.00 16.26 41.06
N GLN A 15 13.18 16.16 40.42
CA GLN A 15 13.52 16.96 39.23
C GLN A 15 13.29 16.25 37.88
N PHE A 16 12.83 14.99 37.87
CA PHE A 16 12.51 14.26 36.63
C PHE A 16 11.05 14.40 36.17
N THR A 17 10.34 15.43 36.62
CA THR A 17 9.11 15.88 35.98
C THR A 17 9.39 17.07 35.07
N THR A 18 10.39 16.96 34.19
CA THR A 18 10.36 17.73 32.95
C THR A 18 9.13 17.27 32.17
N GLN A 19 8.00 17.94 32.42
CA GLN A 19 6.90 17.96 31.48
C GLN A 19 7.52 18.28 30.12
N GLY A 20 7.54 17.29 29.24
CA GLY A 20 8.06 17.46 27.89
C GLY A 20 7.21 18.53 27.22
N GLN A 21 7.69 19.77 27.25
CA GLN A 21 7.16 20.81 26.41
C GLN A 21 7.26 20.27 24.99
N SER A 22 6.12 20.08 24.34
CA SER A 22 6.14 19.78 22.91
C SER A 22 6.68 21.04 22.27
N THR A 23 7.95 21.02 21.87
CA THR A 23 8.53 22.07 21.04
C THR A 23 7.65 22.16 19.79
N ASP A 24 7.04 23.32 19.56
CA ASP A 24 6.22 23.53 18.38
C ASP A 24 7.15 23.60 17.17
N LEU A 25 7.24 22.51 16.41
CA LEU A 25 8.20 22.38 15.31
C LEU A 25 7.92 23.38 14.17
N PHE A 26 6.77 24.06 14.16
CA PHE A 26 6.47 25.08 13.17
C PHE A 26 7.41 26.29 13.23
N SER A 27 7.97 26.62 14.40
CA SER A 27 8.90 27.76 14.53
C SER A 27 10.16 27.59 13.67
N ASP A 28 10.56 26.35 13.43
CA ASP A 28 11.81 25.99 12.75
C ASP A 28 11.56 25.54 11.30
N SER A 29 10.41 25.92 10.72
CA SER A 29 10.00 25.46 9.39
C SER A 29 11.01 25.75 8.28
N LEU A 30 11.61 26.95 8.28
CA LEU A 30 12.64 27.31 7.31
C LEU A 30 13.86 26.39 7.39
N PHE A 31 14.31 26.07 8.61
CA PHE A 31 15.42 25.14 8.83
C PHE A 31 15.11 23.77 8.25
N PHE A 32 13.91 23.22 8.49
CA PHE A 32 13.54 21.90 7.95
C PHE A 32 13.51 21.88 6.42
N TYR A 33 12.97 22.93 5.78
CA TYR A 33 13.00 23.02 4.32
C TYR A 33 14.42 23.07 3.75
N GLU A 34 15.38 23.68 4.45
CA GLU A 34 16.79 23.62 4.06
C GLU A 34 17.38 22.22 4.23
N GLN A 35 17.02 21.52 5.30
CA GLN A 35 17.48 20.16 5.57
C GLN A 35 16.99 19.13 4.55
N GLU A 36 15.89 19.39 3.83
CA GLU A 36 15.46 18.55 2.71
C GLU A 36 16.58 18.35 1.68
N ARG A 37 17.28 19.43 1.32
CA ARG A 37 18.38 19.39 0.34
C ARG A 37 19.56 18.59 0.86
N ASN A 38 19.88 18.72 2.14
CA ASN A 38 20.94 17.94 2.79
C ASN A 38 20.59 16.44 2.79
N TYR A 39 19.33 16.11 3.01
CA TYR A 39 18.86 14.74 2.93
C TYR A 39 18.96 14.18 1.51
N GLN A 40 18.58 14.95 0.48
CA GLN A 40 18.77 14.54 -0.92
C GLN A 40 20.25 14.35 -1.28
N SER A 41 21.14 15.25 -0.83
CA SER A 41 22.58 15.10 -1.05
C SER A 41 23.08 13.80 -0.44
N TRP A 42 22.68 13.52 0.80
CA TRP A 42 23.03 12.27 1.45
C TRP A 42 22.52 11.04 0.69
N LEU A 43 21.27 11.06 0.18
CA LEU A 43 20.75 9.97 -0.65
C LEU A 43 21.66 9.73 -1.87
N ASN A 44 22.13 10.80 -2.52
CA ASN A 44 23.05 10.68 -3.64
C ASN A 44 24.39 10.05 -3.22
N ASP A 45 24.95 10.49 -2.09
CA ASP A 45 26.25 10.02 -1.58
C ASP A 45 26.25 8.52 -1.24
N VAL A 46 25.12 8.00 -0.74
CA VAL A 46 24.96 6.57 -0.41
C VAL A 46 24.44 5.73 -1.59
N GLY A 47 24.37 6.31 -2.81
CA GLY A 47 23.92 5.61 -4.02
C GLY A 47 22.41 5.37 -4.10
N LEU A 48 21.62 5.93 -3.18
CA LEU A 48 20.15 5.87 -3.21
C LEU A 48 19.51 6.93 -4.11
N GLY A 49 20.25 8.00 -4.42
CA GLY A 49 19.77 9.17 -5.14
C GLY A 49 19.25 8.88 -6.55
N GLU A 50 19.71 7.81 -7.19
CA GLU A 50 19.19 7.38 -8.50
C GLU A 50 17.77 6.82 -8.39
N ALA A 51 17.46 6.16 -7.27
CA ALA A 51 16.21 5.45 -7.08
C ALA A 51 15.18 6.27 -6.29
N LEU A 52 15.66 7.02 -5.30
CA LEU A 52 14.88 7.82 -4.36
C LEU A 52 15.20 9.30 -4.53
N SER A 53 14.17 10.13 -4.38
CA SER A 53 14.35 11.57 -4.24
C SER A 53 13.43 12.14 -3.18
N THR A 54 13.78 13.27 -2.60
CA THR A 54 12.89 14.02 -1.72
C THR A 54 11.77 14.66 -2.54
N ASP A 55 10.59 14.75 -1.94
CA ASP A 55 9.36 15.28 -2.54
C ASP A 55 8.66 16.26 -1.60
N GLY A 56 9.46 16.99 -0.81
CA GLY A 56 8.98 17.96 0.15
C GLY A 56 8.95 17.45 1.59
N ILE A 57 8.73 18.41 2.48
CA ILE A 57 8.55 18.22 3.90
C ILE A 57 7.18 18.79 4.31
N GLN A 58 6.47 18.03 5.13
CA GLN A 58 5.26 18.48 5.80
C GLN A 58 5.49 18.54 7.32
N ILE A 59 5.28 19.72 7.89
CA ILE A 59 5.48 19.97 9.32
C ILE A 59 4.12 19.96 10.02
N TYR A 60 4.07 19.27 11.14
CA TYR A 60 2.96 19.26 12.10
C TYR A 60 3.48 19.74 13.45
N HIS A 61 2.57 20.04 14.39
CA HIS A 61 2.94 20.55 15.71
C HIS A 61 3.97 19.70 16.45
N ASN A 62 3.92 18.38 16.29
CA ASN A 62 4.77 17.44 17.01
C ASN A 62 5.47 16.42 16.12
N LYS A 63 5.41 16.61 14.79
CA LYS A 63 6.00 15.68 13.83
C LYS A 63 6.46 16.38 12.57
N ILE A 64 7.46 15.79 11.93
CA ILE A 64 7.91 16.17 10.60
C ILE A 64 7.77 14.94 9.72
N ALA A 65 7.09 15.12 8.59
CA ALA A 65 7.00 14.13 7.53
C ALA A 65 7.93 14.51 6.38
N LEU A 66 8.98 13.72 6.17
CA LEU A 66 9.79 13.80 4.96
C LEU A 66 9.17 12.90 3.89
N HIS A 67 8.82 13.48 2.75
CA HIS A 67 8.29 12.74 1.62
C HIS A 67 9.43 12.28 0.73
N LEU A 68 9.50 10.97 0.49
CA LEU A 68 10.41 10.35 -0.47
C LEU A 68 9.59 9.78 -1.62
N LYS A 69 10.10 9.96 -2.84
CA LYS A 69 9.52 9.38 -4.06
C LYS A 69 10.51 8.45 -4.75
N LEU A 70 10.00 7.30 -5.22
CA LEU A 70 10.69 6.50 -6.22
C LEU A 70 10.66 7.23 -7.57
N GLN A 71 11.79 7.27 -8.26
CA GLN A 71 11.95 7.96 -9.55
C GLN A 71 11.32 7.19 -10.74
N THR A 72 10.13 6.65 -10.54
CA THR A 72 9.36 5.93 -11.57
C THR A 72 7.87 6.04 -11.31
N SER A 73 7.10 6.15 -12.40
CA SER A 73 5.63 6.06 -12.37
C SER A 73 5.10 4.67 -12.72
N SER A 74 5.92 3.81 -13.33
CA SER A 74 5.56 2.42 -13.59
C SER A 74 5.54 1.66 -12.28
N ALA A 75 4.40 1.05 -11.95
CA ALA A 75 4.23 0.32 -10.70
C ALA A 75 5.08 -0.96 -10.65
N ASP A 76 5.32 -1.63 -11.79
CA ASP A 76 6.28 -2.74 -11.87
C ASP A 76 7.71 -2.29 -11.57
N THR A 77 8.11 -1.22 -12.24
CA THR A 77 9.46 -0.68 -12.08
C THR A 77 9.64 -0.17 -10.66
N ALA A 78 8.60 0.45 -10.07
CA ALA A 78 8.60 0.88 -8.68
C ALA A 78 8.79 -0.31 -7.73
N TYR A 79 8.07 -1.41 -7.97
CA TYR A 79 8.23 -2.64 -7.20
C TYR A 79 9.66 -3.19 -7.29
N TRP A 80 10.15 -3.46 -8.50
CA TRP A 80 11.48 -4.03 -8.70
C TRP A 80 12.59 -3.14 -8.17
N LEU A 81 12.48 -1.83 -8.40
CA LEU A 81 13.41 -0.85 -7.88
C LEU A 81 13.42 -0.87 -6.35
N PHE A 82 12.25 -0.87 -5.72
CA PHE A 82 12.13 -0.94 -4.26
C PHE A 82 12.73 -2.23 -3.69
N GLN A 83 12.41 -3.40 -4.28
CA GLN A 83 12.98 -4.68 -3.86
C GLN A 83 14.51 -4.69 -4.00
N ARG A 84 15.02 -4.17 -5.11
CA ARG A 84 16.47 -4.04 -5.33
C ARG A 84 17.11 -3.18 -4.24
N ILE A 85 16.55 -2.00 -3.94
CA ILE A 85 17.09 -1.14 -2.88
C ILE A 85 17.11 -1.86 -1.54
N VAL A 86 15.99 -2.48 -1.14
CA VAL A 86 15.88 -3.18 0.14
C VAL A 86 16.92 -4.29 0.24
N LYS A 87 17.07 -5.08 -0.83
CA LYS A 87 18.05 -6.16 -0.90
C LYS A 87 19.49 -5.64 -0.86
N ASP A 88 19.85 -4.72 -1.74
CA ASP A 88 21.21 -4.19 -1.86
C ASP A 88 21.67 -3.53 -0.54
N PHE A 89 20.76 -2.87 0.18
CA PHE A 89 21.02 -2.34 1.52
C PHE A 89 21.19 -3.44 2.56
N GLY A 90 20.31 -4.44 2.59
CA GLY A 90 20.40 -5.56 3.53
C GLY A 90 21.69 -6.37 3.38
N ASP A 91 22.20 -6.49 2.15
CA ASP A 91 23.44 -7.20 1.87
C ASP A 91 24.70 -6.39 2.25
N SER A 92 24.60 -5.05 2.28
CA SER A 92 25.75 -4.14 2.45
C SER A 92 25.83 -3.45 3.81
N SER A 93 24.79 -3.54 4.65
CA SER A 93 24.67 -2.78 5.90
C SER A 93 24.18 -3.67 7.05
N PRO A 94 24.70 -3.47 8.28
CA PRO A 94 24.15 -4.12 9.47
C PRO A 94 22.79 -3.54 9.88
N PHE A 95 22.38 -2.40 9.32
CA PHE A 95 21.08 -1.77 9.55
C PHE A 95 20.15 -1.99 8.37
N SER A 96 18.86 -2.18 8.66
CA SER A 96 17.86 -2.23 7.60
C SER A 96 17.74 -0.88 6.89
N MET A 97 17.20 -0.90 5.67
CA MET A 97 16.98 0.31 4.88
C MET A 97 16.12 1.33 5.65
N GLU A 98 15.02 0.89 6.26
CA GLU A 98 14.12 1.77 7.01
C GLU A 98 14.78 2.38 8.26
N GLN A 99 15.65 1.64 8.95
CA GLN A 99 16.45 2.18 10.05
C GLN A 99 17.41 3.26 9.56
N THR A 100 18.13 2.97 8.48
CA THR A 100 19.10 3.90 7.89
C THR A 100 18.43 5.21 7.47
N LEU A 101 17.31 5.12 6.74
CA LEU A 101 16.54 6.28 6.31
C LEU A 101 16.04 7.10 7.51
N LEU A 102 15.38 6.46 8.47
CA LEU A 102 14.79 7.16 9.61
C LEU A 102 15.84 7.80 10.52
N TYR A 103 16.90 7.07 10.87
CA TYR A 103 17.94 7.58 11.75
C TYR A 103 18.73 8.71 11.10
N ARG A 104 18.92 8.65 9.78
CA ARG A 104 19.52 9.76 9.07
C ARG A 104 18.63 11.00 9.08
N MET A 105 17.32 10.84 8.91
CA MET A 105 16.37 11.96 8.98
C MET A 105 16.44 12.62 10.36
N ILE A 106 16.39 11.81 11.42
CA ILE A 106 16.52 12.25 12.81
C ILE A 106 17.81 13.07 13.01
N SER A 107 18.94 12.58 12.49
CA SER A 107 20.23 13.24 12.61
C SER A 107 20.31 14.54 11.80
N ILE A 108 19.82 14.57 10.56
CA ILE A 108 19.90 15.76 9.69
C ILE A 108 18.94 16.85 10.16
N MET A 109 17.75 16.46 10.65
CA MET A 109 16.72 17.40 11.09
C MET A 109 16.80 17.73 12.58
N GLU A 110 17.74 17.16 13.33
CA GLU A 110 17.94 17.42 14.77
C GLU A 110 16.66 17.26 15.63
N ILE A 111 15.84 16.26 15.30
CA ILE A 111 14.56 15.98 15.98
C ILE A 111 14.61 14.72 16.84
N ARG A 112 13.63 14.54 17.73
CA ARG A 112 13.51 13.32 18.53
C ARG A 112 12.92 12.17 17.68
N PRO A 113 13.25 10.90 17.95
CA PRO A 113 12.75 9.78 17.16
C PRO A 113 11.22 9.71 16.98
N PRO A 114 10.37 9.99 18.00
CA PRO A 114 8.91 9.98 17.83
C PRO A 114 8.35 11.09 16.94
N GLU A 115 9.16 12.13 16.67
CA GLU A 115 8.79 13.28 15.83
C GLU A 115 9.06 13.00 14.34
N ALA A 116 9.87 11.99 14.03
CA ALA A 116 10.25 11.65 12.66
C ALA A 116 9.23 10.71 11.98
N LEU A 117 8.83 11.08 10.76
CA LEU A 117 8.04 10.26 9.86
C LEU A 117 8.61 10.38 8.45
N ILE A 118 8.86 9.25 7.79
CA ILE A 118 9.14 9.22 6.35
C ILE A 118 7.94 8.62 5.63
N ILE A 119 7.49 9.28 4.58
CA ILE A 119 6.44 8.79 3.69
C ILE A 119 7.09 8.46 2.35
N LEU A 120 7.20 7.17 2.03
CA LEU A 120 7.79 6.68 0.80
C LEU A 120 6.70 6.27 -0.19
N ARG A 121 6.69 6.91 -1.36
CA ARG A 121 5.72 6.65 -2.44
C ARG A 121 6.37 6.50 -3.79
N ASN A 122 5.68 5.91 -4.76
CA ASN A 122 6.07 6.07 -6.17
C ASN A 122 5.35 7.27 -6.80
N ARG A 123 5.89 7.77 -7.92
CA ARG A 123 5.25 8.86 -8.68
C ARG A 123 3.93 8.37 -9.26
N THR A 124 2.86 9.15 -9.11
CA THR A 124 1.56 8.86 -9.75
C THR A 124 1.07 10.04 -10.56
N ALA A 125 0.19 9.76 -11.54
CA ALA A 125 -0.59 10.81 -12.18
C ALA A 125 -1.63 11.37 -11.20
N TYR A 126 -2.12 12.58 -11.47
CA TYR A 126 -3.12 13.24 -10.63
C TYR A 126 -4.37 12.36 -10.48
N GLY A 127 -4.80 12.14 -9.24
CA GLY A 127 -5.96 11.31 -8.90
C GLY A 127 -5.70 9.80 -8.85
N GLN A 128 -4.49 9.32 -9.16
CA GLN A 128 -4.13 7.91 -9.01
C GLN A 128 -3.49 7.64 -7.63
N LEU A 129 -3.85 6.50 -7.04
CA LEU A 129 -3.25 6.02 -5.80
C LEU A 129 -1.84 5.48 -6.06
N PRO A 130 -0.87 5.69 -5.16
CA PRO A 130 0.47 5.13 -5.33
C PRO A 130 0.46 3.62 -5.12
N SER A 131 1.23 2.90 -5.95
CA SER A 131 1.44 1.45 -5.83
C SER A 131 2.37 1.11 -4.66
N ILE A 132 3.26 2.03 -4.31
CA ILE A 132 4.10 1.98 -3.12
C ILE A 132 3.62 3.06 -2.16
N ASP A 133 3.20 2.70 -0.95
CA ASP A 133 2.81 3.66 0.08
C ASP A 133 3.27 3.15 1.46
N TYR A 134 4.53 3.44 1.78
CA TYR A 134 5.14 3.07 3.04
C TYR A 134 5.30 4.27 3.96
N ARG A 135 5.11 4.02 5.25
CA ARG A 135 5.39 4.95 6.34
C ARG A 135 6.48 4.33 7.19
N ILE A 136 7.59 5.03 7.33
CA ILE A 136 8.68 4.64 8.21
C ILE A 136 8.67 5.58 9.41
N PHE A 137 8.59 5.02 10.60
CA PHE A 137 8.51 5.79 11.84
C PHE A 137 9.12 5.01 12.98
N TYR A 138 9.41 5.71 14.08
CA TYR A 138 9.95 5.10 15.29
C TYR A 138 8.84 4.43 16.10
N ASP A 139 9.00 3.15 16.44
CA ASP A 139 8.08 2.43 17.34
C ASP A 139 8.66 2.39 18.76
N PRO A 140 8.09 3.12 19.73
CA PRO A 140 8.59 3.14 21.11
C PRO A 140 8.54 1.79 21.81
N ALA A 141 7.65 0.87 21.39
CA ALA A 141 7.52 -0.43 22.03
C ALA A 141 8.68 -1.37 21.68
N THR A 142 9.20 -1.26 20.45
CA THR A 142 10.34 -2.06 19.98
C THR A 142 11.65 -1.30 20.03
N ASN A 143 11.61 0.03 20.22
CA ASN A 143 12.76 0.93 20.20
C ASN A 143 13.52 0.88 18.86
N LEU A 144 12.79 0.69 17.76
CA LEU A 144 13.33 0.53 16.41
C LEU A 144 12.52 1.34 15.38
N ALA A 145 13.16 1.65 14.26
CA ALA A 145 12.43 2.08 13.06
C ALA A 145 11.55 0.93 12.55
N VAL A 146 10.30 1.24 12.21
CA VAL A 146 9.35 0.30 11.64
C VAL A 146 8.80 0.88 10.36
N MET A 147 8.84 0.08 9.29
CA MET A 147 8.17 0.36 8.04
C MET A 147 6.78 -0.30 8.05
N LYS A 148 5.72 0.49 7.95
CA LYS A 148 4.34 -0.01 7.75
C LYS A 148 3.76 0.58 6.49
N GLY A 149 3.06 -0.24 5.72
CA GLY A 149 2.45 0.17 4.49
C GLY A 149 2.12 -1.02 3.63
N ALA A 150 1.47 -0.75 2.51
CA ALA A 150 1.13 -1.77 1.55
C ALA A 150 1.99 -1.58 0.30
N LEU A 151 2.54 -2.69 -0.17
CA LEU A 151 2.77 -2.84 -1.59
C LEU A 151 1.39 -3.09 -2.21
N ARG A 152 0.80 -2.06 -2.81
CA ARG A 152 -0.45 -2.27 -3.54
C ARG A 152 -0.08 -3.03 -4.80
N SER A 153 -0.83 -4.09 -5.16
CA SER A 153 -0.55 -4.76 -6.43
C SER A 153 -0.53 -3.71 -7.53
N ILE A 154 0.38 -3.90 -8.47
CA ILE A 154 0.57 -3.07 -9.65
C ILE A 154 -0.78 -2.57 -10.17
N ILE A 155 -0.92 -1.25 -10.29
CA ILE A 155 -2.03 -0.66 -11.03
C ILE A 155 -1.89 -1.18 -12.46
N ARG A 156 -2.79 -2.08 -12.85
CA ARG A 156 -2.83 -2.61 -14.20
C ARG A 156 -3.95 -1.92 -14.94
N ASP A 157 -3.54 -1.05 -15.84
CA ASP A 157 -4.41 -0.42 -16.82
C ASP A 157 -4.77 -1.46 -17.88
N SER A 158 -6.03 -1.86 -17.91
CA SER A 158 -6.59 -2.64 -19.00
C SER A 158 -7.44 -1.71 -19.85
N ILE A 159 -6.94 -1.37 -21.05
CA ILE A 159 -7.76 -0.69 -22.06
C ILE A 159 -8.50 -1.75 -22.85
N LEU A 160 -9.82 -1.84 -22.64
CA LEU A 160 -10.68 -2.60 -23.53
C LEU A 160 -10.87 -1.81 -24.82
N LEU A 161 -10.01 -2.08 -25.80
CA LEU A 161 -10.11 -1.48 -27.13
C LEU A 161 -11.28 -2.10 -27.92
N PRO A 162 -11.95 -1.32 -28.79
CA PRO A 162 -12.94 -1.81 -29.73
C PRO A 162 -12.46 -3.02 -30.54
N ALA A 163 -11.16 -3.14 -30.84
CA ALA A 163 -10.59 -4.26 -31.59
C ALA A 163 -10.71 -5.62 -30.89
N PHE A 164 -10.66 -5.66 -29.56
CA PHE A 164 -10.95 -6.88 -28.78
C PHE A 164 -12.46 -7.21 -28.83
N ILE A 165 -13.28 -6.20 -29.11
CA ILE A 165 -14.74 -6.28 -29.21
C ILE A 165 -15.20 -6.53 -30.67
N LEU A 166 -14.34 -6.31 -31.67
CA LEU A 166 -14.64 -6.49 -33.11
C LEU A 166 -15.00 -7.93 -33.48
N ASN A 167 -14.68 -8.92 -32.64
CA ASN A 167 -15.09 -10.31 -32.83
C ASN A 167 -16.53 -10.60 -32.37
N THR A 168 -17.24 -9.63 -31.80
CA THR A 168 -18.65 -9.77 -31.45
C THR A 168 -19.53 -9.20 -32.57
N LYS A 169 -20.62 -9.88 -32.92
CA LYS A 169 -21.62 -9.48 -33.94
C LYS A 169 -22.41 -8.20 -33.56
N ILE A 170 -21.88 -7.37 -32.69
CA ILE A 170 -22.56 -6.22 -32.11
C ILE A 170 -22.30 -5.00 -32.99
N ASN A 171 -23.34 -4.20 -33.23
CA ASN A 171 -23.22 -2.91 -33.90
C ASN A 171 -22.22 -2.01 -33.11
N GLN A 172 -21.11 -1.66 -33.76
CA GLN A 172 -20.01 -0.88 -33.17
C GLN A 172 -20.49 0.43 -32.53
N GLN A 173 -21.48 1.10 -33.11
CA GLN A 173 -22.02 2.36 -32.58
C GLN A 173 -22.82 2.14 -31.30
N LYS A 174 -23.62 1.07 -31.23
CA LYS A 174 -24.39 0.71 -30.04
C LYS A 174 -23.46 0.31 -28.89
N LEU A 175 -22.42 -0.46 -29.21
CA LEU A 175 -21.39 -0.86 -28.25
C LEU A 175 -20.64 0.35 -27.69
N LEU A 176 -20.23 1.29 -28.55
CA LEU A 176 -19.55 2.53 -28.12
C LEU A 176 -20.44 3.34 -27.16
N ASN A 177 -21.75 3.40 -27.43
CA ASN A 177 -22.69 4.06 -26.51
C ASN A 177 -22.82 3.30 -25.18
N THR A 178 -22.93 1.96 -25.20
CA THR A 178 -22.99 1.13 -23.98
C THR A 178 -21.70 1.19 -23.15
N VAL A 179 -20.55 1.34 -23.80
CA VAL A 179 -19.23 1.57 -23.20
C VAL A 179 -19.16 2.97 -22.60
N HIS A 180 -19.66 3.98 -23.32
CA HIS A 180 -19.69 5.35 -22.81
C HIS A 180 -20.56 5.46 -21.55
N ASP A 181 -21.68 4.73 -21.52
CA ASP A 181 -22.62 4.66 -20.41
C ASP A 181 -22.34 3.48 -19.46
N PHE A 182 -21.08 3.29 -19.03
CA PHE A 182 -20.80 2.34 -17.95
C PHE A 182 -21.29 2.91 -16.60
N THR A 183 -22.55 2.63 -16.27
CA THR A 183 -23.25 3.20 -15.12
C THR A 183 -23.00 2.43 -13.83
N ASN A 184 -23.45 3.00 -12.71
CA ASN A 184 -23.46 2.34 -11.40
C ASN A 184 -24.22 0.99 -11.41
N SER A 185 -25.19 0.77 -12.30
CA SER A 185 -25.88 -0.52 -12.41
C SER A 185 -24.97 -1.63 -12.95
N LYS A 186 -24.06 -1.31 -13.88
CA LYS A 186 -23.07 -2.27 -14.40
C LYS A 186 -21.96 -2.54 -13.37
N LEU A 187 -21.54 -1.54 -12.59
CA LEU A 187 -20.67 -1.76 -11.42
C LEU A 187 -21.32 -2.68 -10.38
N TYR A 188 -22.64 -2.57 -10.19
CA TYR A 188 -23.38 -3.47 -9.31
C TYR A 188 -23.38 -4.92 -9.81
N LYS A 189 -23.53 -5.15 -11.13
CA LYS A 189 -23.39 -6.49 -11.73
C LYS A 189 -21.97 -7.03 -11.61
N LEU A 190 -20.94 -6.18 -11.76
CA LEU A 190 -19.55 -6.57 -11.54
C LEU A 190 -19.31 -7.01 -10.09
N LYS A 191 -19.87 -6.27 -9.13
CA LYS A 191 -19.90 -6.68 -7.72
C LYS A 191 -20.53 -8.07 -7.56
N GLN A 192 -21.64 -8.37 -8.23
CA GLN A 192 -22.30 -9.67 -8.13
C GLN A 192 -21.38 -10.79 -8.63
N LYS A 193 -20.78 -10.64 -9.82
CA LYS A 193 -19.82 -11.63 -10.36
C LYS A 193 -18.61 -11.84 -9.45
N LEU A 194 -18.07 -10.77 -8.86
CA LEU A 194 -17.02 -10.86 -7.84
C LEU A 194 -17.48 -11.68 -6.63
N GLY A 195 -18.67 -11.39 -6.11
CA GLY A 195 -19.26 -12.14 -5.01
C GLY A 195 -19.49 -13.61 -5.34
N GLU A 196 -20.08 -13.91 -6.49
CA GLU A 196 -20.32 -15.26 -7.00
C GLU A 196 -19.02 -16.05 -7.11
N LYS A 197 -17.99 -15.49 -7.78
CA LYS A 197 -16.66 -16.12 -7.87
C LYS A 197 -16.19 -16.55 -6.49
N PHE A 198 -16.12 -15.64 -5.52
CA PHE A 198 -15.47 -15.95 -4.25
C PHE A 198 -16.35 -16.72 -3.27
N VAL A 199 -17.67 -16.54 -3.30
CA VAL A 199 -18.57 -17.29 -2.43
C VAL A 199 -18.72 -18.72 -2.95
N GLU A 200 -18.98 -18.91 -4.24
CA GLU A 200 -19.20 -20.23 -4.82
C GLU A 200 -17.91 -21.05 -4.88
N HIS A 201 -16.81 -20.47 -5.40
CA HIS A 201 -15.53 -21.17 -5.56
C HIS A 201 -14.97 -21.69 -4.23
N PHE A 202 -15.22 -20.97 -3.14
CA PHE A 202 -14.66 -21.29 -1.83
C PHE A 202 -15.67 -21.91 -0.85
N SER A 203 -16.97 -21.98 -1.18
CA SER A 203 -18.05 -22.48 -0.32
C SER A 203 -17.84 -23.89 0.27
N GLY A 204 -17.02 -24.73 -0.37
CA GLY A 204 -16.74 -26.10 0.09
C GLY A 204 -15.42 -26.28 0.85
N LYS A 205 -14.53 -25.28 0.85
CA LYS A 205 -13.18 -25.37 1.44
C LYS A 205 -12.99 -24.43 2.62
N THR A 206 -13.70 -23.32 2.61
CA THR A 206 -13.62 -22.23 3.59
C THR A 206 -14.99 -21.56 3.73
N GLU A 207 -15.17 -20.71 4.75
CA GLU A 207 -16.32 -19.79 4.83
C GLU A 207 -15.87 -18.40 4.34
N PRO A 208 -15.76 -18.19 3.01
CA PRO A 208 -15.31 -16.92 2.46
C PRO A 208 -16.30 -15.83 2.87
N ARG A 209 -15.78 -14.65 3.23
CA ARG A 209 -16.61 -13.49 3.54
C ARG A 209 -16.35 -12.40 2.51
N PHE A 210 -17.36 -12.15 1.68
CA PHE A 210 -17.38 -11.05 0.72
C PHE A 210 -18.03 -9.81 1.36
N VAL A 211 -17.33 -8.68 1.33
CA VAL A 211 -17.81 -7.41 1.90
C VAL A 211 -17.62 -6.30 0.88
N VAL A 212 -18.67 -5.56 0.58
CA VAL A 212 -18.56 -4.36 -0.26
C VAL A 212 -18.37 -3.15 0.65
N LYS A 213 -17.32 -2.38 0.41
CA LYS A 213 -17.00 -1.15 1.14
C LYS A 213 -17.57 0.08 0.43
N LEU A 214 -17.47 0.10 -0.89
CA LEU A 214 -18.00 1.16 -1.73
C LEU A 214 -18.56 0.55 -3.01
N CYS A 215 -19.83 0.84 -3.32
CA CYS A 215 -20.54 0.27 -4.48
C CYS A 215 -20.71 1.29 -5.63
N GLN A 216 -19.83 2.30 -5.66
CA GLN A 216 -19.79 3.34 -6.70
C GLN A 216 -18.49 3.20 -7.48
N ASN A 217 -18.11 4.18 -8.30
CA ASN A 217 -16.81 4.23 -8.94
C ASN A 217 -15.84 5.07 -8.08
N PRO A 218 -14.72 4.51 -7.59
CA PRO A 218 -14.27 3.14 -7.74
C PRO A 218 -15.05 2.14 -6.87
N LEU A 219 -15.24 0.92 -7.38
CA LEU A 219 -15.86 -0.20 -6.67
C LEU A 219 -14.81 -0.78 -5.72
N ILE A 220 -15.10 -0.78 -4.42
CA ILE A 220 -14.20 -1.34 -3.41
C ILE A 220 -14.88 -2.54 -2.75
N CYS A 221 -14.32 -3.72 -2.93
CA CYS A 221 -14.77 -4.94 -2.27
C CYS A 221 -13.62 -5.70 -1.61
N GLU A 222 -13.94 -6.37 -0.53
CA GLU A 222 -13.03 -7.18 0.25
C GLU A 222 -13.50 -8.62 0.28
N VAL A 223 -12.56 -9.53 0.10
CA VAL A 223 -12.75 -10.97 0.24
C VAL A 223 -11.87 -11.43 1.38
N MET A 224 -12.43 -12.15 2.34
CA MET A 224 -11.72 -12.66 3.50
C MET A 224 -11.90 -14.17 3.62
N ASN A 225 -10.99 -14.81 4.35
CA ASN A 225 -11.00 -16.25 4.61
C ASN A 225 -10.90 -17.09 3.34
N VAL A 226 -10.17 -16.60 2.32
CA VAL A 226 -9.82 -17.41 1.16
C VAL A 226 -8.48 -18.09 1.41
N LYS A 227 -8.24 -19.25 0.79
CA LYS A 227 -6.99 -20.00 0.93
C LYS A 227 -6.53 -20.44 -0.44
N GLY A 228 -5.28 -20.18 -0.80
CA GLY A 228 -4.74 -20.68 -2.05
C GLY A 228 -5.13 -19.86 -3.28
N GLU A 229 -5.72 -18.67 -3.12
CA GLU A 229 -6.13 -17.85 -4.27
C GLU A 229 -4.91 -17.12 -4.83
N VAL A 230 -4.13 -16.46 -3.96
CA VAL A 230 -2.88 -15.80 -4.32
C VAL A 230 -1.69 -16.68 -3.98
N VAL A 231 -1.60 -17.15 -2.73
CA VAL A 231 -0.44 -17.90 -2.24
C VAL A 231 -0.76 -19.39 -2.26
N PRO A 232 -0.03 -20.22 -3.02
CA PRO A 232 -0.35 -21.64 -3.15
C PRO A 232 -0.47 -22.37 -1.80
N THR A 233 -1.44 -23.28 -1.69
CA THR A 233 -1.59 -24.16 -0.52
C THR A 233 -0.32 -25.00 -0.32
N GLY A 234 0.10 -25.19 0.92
CA GLY A 234 1.32 -25.94 1.23
C GLY A 234 2.63 -25.14 1.19
N TYR A 235 2.61 -23.84 0.86
CA TYR A 235 3.78 -22.97 1.01
C TYR A 235 4.18 -22.76 2.49
N PHE A 236 3.27 -23.07 3.41
CA PHE A 236 3.47 -23.00 4.85
C PHE A 236 3.45 -24.41 5.42
N ASN A 237 4.58 -24.86 5.95
CA ASN A 237 4.77 -26.24 6.42
C ASN A 237 3.83 -26.69 7.54
N ILE A 238 3.06 -25.79 8.17
CA ILE A 238 2.22 -26.16 9.32
C ILE A 238 0.81 -25.54 9.26
N LEU A 239 0.55 -24.46 8.50
CA LEU A 239 -0.72 -23.71 8.57
C LEU A 239 -1.03 -22.95 7.27
N ASP A 240 -1.96 -23.46 6.45
CA ASP A 240 -2.44 -22.71 5.28
C ASP A 240 -3.01 -21.35 5.71
N PRO A 241 -2.37 -20.22 5.37
CA PRO A 241 -2.81 -18.91 5.81
C PRO A 241 -4.16 -18.60 5.20
N ASN A 242 -4.97 -17.88 5.97
CA ASN A 242 -6.14 -17.25 5.41
C ASN A 242 -5.69 -15.97 4.72
N GLU A 243 -6.06 -15.81 3.47
CA GLU A 243 -5.85 -14.61 2.69
C GLU A 243 -7.04 -13.66 2.86
N ARG A 244 -6.75 -12.37 2.71
CA ARG A 244 -7.72 -11.30 2.53
C ARG A 244 -7.28 -10.47 1.35
N LEU A 245 -8.17 -10.33 0.37
CA LEU A 245 -7.95 -9.57 -0.85
C LEU A 245 -8.86 -8.35 -0.85
N VAL A 246 -8.32 -7.19 -1.16
CA VAL A 246 -9.09 -5.96 -1.32
C VAL A 246 -8.98 -5.51 -2.77
N PHE A 247 -10.08 -5.56 -3.49
CA PHE A 247 -10.17 -5.12 -4.87
C PHE A 247 -10.68 -3.68 -4.90
N THR A 248 -9.97 -2.82 -5.62
CA THR A 248 -10.40 -1.47 -5.99
C THR A 248 -10.47 -1.43 -7.50
N VAL A 249 -11.67 -1.38 -8.06
CA VAL A 249 -11.92 -1.35 -9.50
C VAL A 249 -12.47 0.01 -9.89
N GLU A 250 -11.71 0.75 -10.67
CA GLU A 250 -12.15 1.98 -11.30
C GLU A 250 -12.43 1.73 -12.78
N VAL A 251 -13.55 2.26 -13.27
CA VAL A 251 -13.92 2.16 -14.68
C VAL A 251 -14.13 3.56 -15.22
N ARG A 252 -13.41 3.93 -16.27
CA ARG A 252 -13.51 5.23 -16.93
C ARG A 252 -13.90 5.05 -18.40
N SER A 253 -14.88 5.81 -18.84
CA SER A 253 -15.24 5.90 -20.25
C SER A 253 -14.27 6.85 -20.95
N GLU A 254 -13.56 6.38 -21.97
CA GLU A 254 -12.66 7.18 -22.79
C GLU A 254 -13.08 7.15 -24.26
N ARG A 255 -12.60 8.11 -25.07
CA ARG A 255 -12.91 8.19 -26.51
C ARG A 255 -12.55 6.91 -27.27
N LYS A 256 -11.59 6.14 -26.77
CA LYS A 256 -11.06 4.92 -27.39
C LYS A 256 -11.60 3.63 -26.78
N GLY A 257 -12.49 3.68 -25.79
CA GLY A 257 -13.05 2.48 -25.13
C GLY A 257 -13.25 2.64 -23.63
N LEU A 258 -13.32 1.50 -22.93
CA LEU A 258 -13.32 1.48 -21.46
C LEU A 258 -11.89 1.37 -20.96
N HIS A 259 -11.51 2.32 -20.12
CA HIS A 259 -10.28 2.24 -19.35
C HIS A 259 -10.62 1.68 -17.97
N ILE A 260 -10.17 0.46 -17.71
CA ILE A 260 -10.43 -0.24 -16.44
C ILE A 260 -9.13 -0.32 -15.68
N VAL A 261 -9.17 0.17 -14.46
CA VAL A 261 -8.05 0.17 -13.54
C VAL A 261 -8.43 -0.72 -12.37
N CYS A 262 -7.69 -1.81 -12.17
CA CYS A 262 -7.89 -2.71 -11.04
C CYS A 262 -6.67 -2.69 -10.13
N MET A 263 -6.91 -2.58 -8.82
CA MET A 263 -5.91 -2.73 -7.78
C MET A 263 -6.34 -3.83 -6.83
N ILE A 264 -5.40 -4.69 -6.44
CA ILE A 264 -5.63 -5.80 -5.52
C ILE A 264 -4.64 -5.71 -4.37
N ASP A 265 -5.09 -5.40 -3.17
CA ASP A 265 -4.26 -5.48 -1.98
C ASP A 265 -4.37 -6.87 -1.37
N GLY A 266 -3.21 -7.51 -1.18
CA GLY A 266 -3.11 -8.82 -0.55
C GLY A 266 -2.74 -8.71 0.93
N LYS A 267 -3.46 -9.42 1.78
CA LYS A 267 -3.14 -9.60 3.19
C LYS A 267 -3.21 -11.08 3.55
N TYR A 268 -2.43 -11.50 4.54
CA TYR A 268 -2.42 -12.87 5.05
C TYR A 268 -2.59 -12.89 6.58
N GLY A 269 -3.26 -13.93 7.07
CA GLY A 269 -3.53 -14.15 8.49
C GLY A 269 -3.29 -15.62 8.85
N SER A 270 -3.15 -15.90 10.15
CA SER A 270 -2.91 -17.26 10.63
C SER A 270 -4.01 -18.24 10.16
N GLY A 271 -3.58 -19.42 9.72
CA GLY A 271 -4.47 -20.55 9.42
C GLY A 271 -5.03 -21.24 10.67
N LEU A 272 -4.34 -21.13 11.84
CA LEU A 272 -4.76 -21.75 13.11
C LEU A 272 -6.05 -21.15 13.63
N PHE A 273 -6.12 -19.83 13.61
CA PHE A 273 -7.26 -19.08 14.09
C PHE A 273 -7.89 -18.41 12.89
N ARG A 274 -9.08 -18.87 12.49
CA ARG A 274 -9.90 -18.13 11.51
C ARG A 274 -9.93 -16.66 11.95
N PRO A 275 -9.33 -15.72 11.18
CA PRO A 275 -9.27 -14.34 11.59
C PRO A 275 -10.69 -13.78 11.73
N ARG A 276 -11.20 -13.73 12.97
CA ARG A 276 -12.58 -13.26 13.21
C ARG A 276 -12.73 -11.76 12.95
N THR A 277 -11.61 -11.04 12.87
CA THR A 277 -11.58 -9.60 12.71
C THR A 277 -10.62 -9.18 11.62
N VAL A 278 -10.96 -8.08 10.96
CA VAL A 278 -10.17 -7.39 9.92
C VAL A 278 -8.73 -7.08 10.40
N LYS A 279 -8.53 -6.92 11.71
CA LYS A 279 -7.25 -6.57 12.35
C LYS A 279 -6.28 -7.75 12.48
N ALA A 280 -6.73 -8.99 12.30
CA ALA A 280 -5.91 -10.18 12.44
C ALA A 280 -5.15 -10.56 11.16
N TYR A 281 -5.30 -9.77 10.09
CA TYR A 281 -4.54 -9.90 8.85
C TYR A 281 -3.36 -8.94 8.85
N ARG A 282 -2.22 -9.41 8.33
CA ARG A 282 -1.01 -8.64 8.05
C ARG A 282 -0.90 -8.38 6.55
N ASP A 283 -0.31 -7.27 6.17
CA ASP A 283 0.01 -7.00 4.76
C ASP A 283 0.88 -8.12 4.21
N MET A 284 0.60 -8.57 2.98
CA MET A 284 1.50 -9.49 2.28
C MET A 284 2.88 -8.82 2.19
N VAL A 285 3.83 -9.42 2.90
CA VAL A 285 5.23 -8.98 2.94
C VAL A 285 5.87 -9.17 1.55
N PRO A 286 7.01 -8.52 1.28
CA PRO A 286 7.71 -8.61 0.01
C PRO A 286 7.86 -10.03 -0.58
N GLU A 287 7.99 -11.04 0.28
CA GLU A 287 8.09 -12.45 -0.11
C GLU A 287 6.91 -12.97 -0.96
N TYR A 288 5.70 -12.41 -0.80
CA TYR A 288 4.48 -12.84 -1.54
C TYR A 288 4.11 -11.91 -2.69
N ALA A 289 4.93 -10.90 -2.96
CA ALA A 289 4.57 -9.88 -3.93
C ALA A 289 4.63 -10.40 -5.38
N GLY A 290 5.45 -11.43 -5.66
CA GLY A 290 5.47 -12.10 -6.96
C GLY A 290 4.15 -12.83 -7.27
N GLU A 291 3.62 -13.55 -6.28
CA GLU A 291 2.34 -14.24 -6.34
C GLU A 291 1.19 -13.25 -6.51
N LEU A 292 1.18 -12.19 -5.70
CA LEU A 292 0.16 -11.14 -5.79
C LEU A 292 0.22 -10.41 -7.14
N ALA A 293 1.42 -10.14 -7.67
CA ALA A 293 1.59 -9.54 -9.00
C ALA A 293 1.07 -10.46 -10.11
N ARG A 294 1.41 -11.76 -10.07
CA ARG A 294 0.92 -12.76 -11.03
C ARG A 294 -0.60 -12.89 -10.98
N TYR A 295 -1.17 -12.96 -9.77
CA TYR A 295 -2.60 -13.01 -9.58
C TYR A 295 -3.30 -11.76 -10.13
N SER A 296 -2.77 -10.57 -9.79
CA SER A 296 -3.29 -9.29 -10.28
C SER A 296 -3.25 -9.20 -11.82
N GLN A 297 -2.19 -9.72 -12.45
CA GLN A 297 -2.10 -9.83 -13.89
C GLN A 297 -3.20 -10.73 -14.47
N GLN A 298 -3.34 -11.95 -13.97
CA GLN A 298 -4.37 -12.89 -14.44
C GLN A 298 -5.77 -12.33 -14.26
N PHE A 299 -6.03 -11.73 -13.10
CA PHE A 299 -7.33 -11.14 -12.78
C PHE A 299 -7.66 -9.97 -13.72
N THR A 300 -6.72 -9.05 -13.93
CA THR A 300 -6.97 -7.80 -14.65
C THR A 300 -6.90 -7.95 -16.18
N GLN A 301 -6.15 -8.92 -16.69
CA GLN A 301 -6.00 -9.15 -18.14
C GLN A 301 -6.96 -10.18 -18.71
N ILE A 302 -7.50 -11.09 -17.88
CA ILE A 302 -8.33 -12.20 -18.34
C ILE A 302 -9.72 -12.09 -17.73
N LEU A 303 -9.82 -12.28 -16.42
CA LEU A 303 -11.12 -12.45 -15.75
C LEU A 303 -11.98 -11.18 -15.78
N LEU A 304 -11.39 -10.03 -15.44
CA LEU A 304 -12.12 -8.77 -15.36
C LEU A 304 -12.64 -8.31 -16.75
N PRO A 305 -11.84 -8.33 -17.83
CA PRO A 305 -12.31 -8.13 -19.19
C PRO A 305 -13.48 -9.04 -19.59
N GLU A 306 -13.37 -10.34 -19.34
CA GLU A 306 -14.41 -11.32 -19.68
C GLU A 306 -15.73 -11.01 -18.97
N TRP A 307 -15.68 -10.69 -17.68
CA TRP A 307 -16.87 -10.37 -16.89
C TRP A 307 -17.54 -9.08 -17.34
N ILE A 308 -16.75 -8.06 -17.67
CA ILE A 308 -17.28 -6.80 -18.18
C ILE A 308 -17.97 -7.03 -19.53
N MET A 309 -17.39 -7.85 -20.40
CA MET A 309 -18.01 -8.22 -21.68
C MET A 309 -19.32 -8.98 -21.49
N GLN A 310 -19.38 -9.93 -20.55
CA GLN A 310 -20.63 -10.62 -20.20
C GLN A 310 -21.70 -9.63 -19.71
N ILE A 311 -21.34 -8.72 -18.81
CA ILE A 311 -22.27 -7.70 -18.28
C ILE A 311 -22.82 -6.80 -19.39
N ILE A 312 -21.99 -6.46 -20.38
CA ILE A 312 -22.40 -5.67 -21.55
C ILE A 312 -23.34 -6.46 -22.46
N ASN A 313 -23.14 -7.78 -22.60
CA ASN A 313 -23.92 -8.64 -23.48
C ASN A 313 -25.28 -9.04 -22.88
N ASP A 314 -25.37 -9.22 -21.56
CA ASP A 314 -26.61 -9.63 -20.87
C ASP A 314 -27.73 -8.55 -20.89
N GLU A 315 -27.45 -7.36 -21.42
CA GLU A 315 -28.41 -6.26 -21.57
C GLU A 315 -28.89 -6.07 -23.03
N GLN A 316 -28.56 -7.00 -23.93
CA GLN A 316 -28.99 -6.99 -25.34
C GLN A 316 -30.16 -7.94 -25.60
#